data_AF-A0AAI9BCR4-F1
#
_entry.id   AF-A0AAI9BCR4-F1
#
_cell.length_a   1.000
_cell.length_b   1.000
_cell.length_c   1.000
_cell.angle_alpha   90.00
_cell.angle_beta   90.00
_cell.angle_gamma   90.00
#
_symmetry.space_group_name_H-M   'P 1'
#
loop_
_entity.id
_entity.type
_entity.pdbx_description
1 polymer ?
#
loop_
_entity_poly.entity_id
_entity_poly.type
_entity_poly.pdbx_seq_one_letter_code
_entity_poly.pdbx_strand_id
1 'polypeptide(L)'
;FNVVDVVGGISYSDDIGPLGYTVNAHRRPISSSLLAFGGQKDSPSNTGKKWGGVRADGVGLSLSYDKGEANGVWASLSGDQLTGKNVEDNWRVRWMTGYYYKVINQNNRRVTIGLNNMIWHYDKDLSGYSLGQGGYYSPQEYLSFAIPVMWRERT
;
A
#
# COMPACT_ATOMS: atom_id res chain seq x y z
N PHE A 1 7.76 -15.92 -17.11
CA PHE A 1 7.21 -14.54 -17.06
C PHE A 1 7.49 -13.83 -18.37
N ASN A 2 6.54 -13.05 -18.88
CA ASN A 2 6.75 -12.30 -20.14
C ASN A 2 7.49 -10.98 -19.92
N VAL A 3 7.36 -10.41 -18.72
CA VAL A 3 8.08 -9.23 -18.24
C VAL A 3 8.85 -9.63 -16.97
N VAL A 4 10.15 -9.31 -16.94
CA VAL A 4 11.06 -9.56 -15.81
C VAL A 4 11.61 -8.21 -15.37
N ASP A 5 11.66 -7.99 -14.06
CA ASP A 5 12.15 -6.74 -13.48
C ASP A 5 12.71 -6.99 -12.08
N VAL A 6 13.52 -6.06 -11.58
CA VAL A 6 14.08 -6.08 -10.21
C VAL A 6 13.20 -5.24 -9.30
N VAL A 7 12.96 -5.74 -8.09
CA VAL A 7 12.13 -5.08 -7.08
C VAL A 7 12.89 -5.03 -5.76
N GLY A 8 12.59 -4.03 -4.94
CA GLY A 8 13.31 -3.80 -3.69
C GLY A 8 12.80 -2.55 -2.97
N GLY A 9 13.38 -2.25 -1.81
CA GLY A 9 13.05 -1.04 -1.08
C GLY A 9 14.00 -0.79 0.05
N ILE A 10 14.08 0.47 0.45
CA ILE A 10 14.89 0.96 1.57
C ILE A 10 13.92 1.64 2.53
N SER A 11 14.11 1.41 3.83
CA SER A 11 13.34 2.03 4.89
C SER A 11 14.28 2.52 5.97
N TYR A 12 14.01 3.71 6.48
CA TYR A 12 14.67 4.27 7.65
C TYR A 12 13.60 4.61 8.68
N SER A 13 13.84 4.21 9.93
CA SER A 13 12.92 4.40 11.04
C SER A 13 13.71 4.84 12.26
N ASP A 14 13.20 5.85 12.96
CA ASP A 14 13.86 6.44 14.13
C ASP A 14 12.81 7.17 14.98
N ASP A 15 13.19 7.49 16.22
CA ASP A 15 12.30 8.04 17.23
C ASP A 15 12.88 9.32 17.84
N ILE A 16 12.07 10.37 17.93
CA ILE A 16 12.36 11.62 18.62
C ILE A 16 11.45 11.69 19.85
N GLY A 17 11.90 11.05 20.93
CA GLY A 17 11.10 10.88 22.15
C GLY A 17 9.86 10.02 21.86
N PRO A 18 8.62 10.50 22.12
CA PRO A 18 7.40 9.74 21.85
C PRO A 18 6.97 9.77 20.37
N LEU A 19 7.64 10.56 19.53
CA LEU A 19 7.34 10.68 18.11
C LEU A 19 8.25 9.74 17.29
N GLY A 20 7.67 8.68 16.74
CA GLY A 20 8.32 7.81 15.77
C GLY A 20 8.06 8.29 14.34
N TYR A 21 9.06 8.14 13.48
CA TYR A 21 8.90 8.37 12.05
C TYR A 21 9.53 7.25 11.24
N THR A 22 8.97 6.99 10.05
CA THR A 22 9.51 6.03 9.10
C THR A 22 9.39 6.62 7.70
N VAL A 23 10.51 6.65 6.98
CA VAL A 23 10.56 7.03 5.57
C VAL A 23 10.97 5.80 4.78
N ASN A 24 10.25 5.50 3.70
CA ASN A 24 10.61 4.44 2.80
C ASN A 24 10.60 4.90 1.34
N ALA A 25 11.44 4.27 0.54
CA ALA A 25 11.42 4.31 -0.91
C ALA A 25 11.41 2.87 -1.43
N HIS A 26 10.58 2.58 -2.43
CA HIS A 26 10.39 1.21 -2.88
C HIS A 26 10.02 1.10 -4.35
N ARG A 27 10.35 -0.06 -4.93
CA ARG A 27 9.87 -0.58 -6.20
C ARG A 27 9.26 -1.95 -5.95
N ARG A 28 7.94 -2.10 -6.09
CA ARG A 28 7.22 -3.36 -5.77
C ARG A 28 6.37 -3.84 -6.94
N PRO A 29 6.25 -5.15 -7.15
CA PRO A 29 5.39 -5.68 -8.20
C PRO A 29 3.91 -5.57 -7.77
N ILE A 30 3.04 -5.20 -8.72
CA ILE A 30 1.60 -5.28 -8.50
C ILE A 30 1.15 -6.73 -8.71
N SER A 31 0.67 -7.37 -7.64
CA SER A 31 0.30 -8.80 -7.64
C SER A 31 -1.21 -9.04 -7.72
N SER A 32 -2.00 -8.04 -8.11
CA SER A 32 -3.46 -8.14 -8.19
C SER A 32 -3.95 -9.11 -9.28
N SER A 33 -3.14 -9.35 -10.31
CA SER A 33 -3.42 -10.31 -11.39
C SER A 33 -2.13 -10.88 -12.00
N LEU A 34 -2.24 -11.98 -12.74
CA LEU A 34 -1.09 -12.56 -13.45
C LEU A 34 -0.54 -11.62 -14.53
N LEU A 35 -1.42 -10.83 -15.17
CA LEU A 35 -1.05 -9.80 -16.13
C LEU A 35 -0.24 -8.68 -15.44
N ALA A 36 -0.73 -8.15 -14.32
CA ALA A 36 -0.04 -7.11 -13.57
C ALA A 36 1.30 -7.62 -13.00
N PHE A 37 1.35 -8.85 -12.53
CA PHE A 37 2.55 -9.41 -11.93
C PHE A 37 3.64 -9.74 -12.97
N GLY A 38 3.27 -10.55 -13.97
CA GLY A 38 4.20 -11.25 -14.87
C GLY A 38 4.11 -10.90 -16.36
N GLY A 39 3.07 -10.14 -16.74
CA GLY A 39 2.78 -9.77 -18.11
C GLY A 39 2.23 -10.92 -18.98
N GLN A 40 1.51 -10.56 -20.03
CA GLN A 40 0.96 -11.45 -21.04
C GLN A 40 1.51 -11.11 -22.42
N LYS A 41 1.40 -12.03 -23.36
CA LYS A 41 1.66 -11.79 -24.78
C LYS A 41 0.33 -11.89 -25.53
N ASP A 42 0.01 -10.87 -26.32
CA ASP A 42 -1.15 -10.91 -27.21
C ASP A 42 -0.95 -11.96 -28.32
N SER A 43 -2.05 -12.50 -28.85
CA SER A 43 -2.02 -13.50 -29.92
C SER A 43 -1.23 -12.98 -31.12
N PRO A 44 -0.44 -13.83 -31.80
CA PRO A 44 0.26 -13.44 -33.03
C PRO A 44 -0.68 -12.91 -34.12
N SER A 45 -1.96 -13.31 -34.11
CA SER A 45 -2.99 -12.87 -35.05
C SER A 45 -3.51 -11.45 -34.81
N ASN A 46 -3.19 -10.84 -33.65
CA ASN A 46 -3.59 -9.48 -33.30
C ASN A 46 -2.38 -8.53 -33.39
N THR A 47 -1.56 -8.46 -32.34
CA THR A 47 -0.37 -7.58 -32.30
C THR A 47 0.93 -8.31 -31.96
N GLY A 48 0.86 -9.50 -31.34
CA GLY A 48 2.02 -10.25 -30.87
C GLY A 48 2.85 -9.56 -29.76
N LYS A 49 2.42 -8.40 -29.24
CA LYS A 49 3.16 -7.60 -28.26
C LYS A 49 3.05 -8.19 -26.85
N LYS A 50 4.11 -7.99 -26.05
CA LYS A 50 4.11 -8.29 -24.61
C LYS A 50 3.62 -7.07 -23.83
N TRP A 51 2.74 -7.27 -22.86
CA TRP A 51 2.17 -6.18 -22.07
C TRP A 51 1.90 -6.60 -20.61
N GLY A 52 1.73 -5.65 -19.71
CA GLY A 52 1.59 -5.89 -18.25
C GLY A 52 2.92 -5.81 -17.50
N GLY A 53 3.06 -6.56 -16.41
CA GLY A 53 4.25 -6.51 -15.55
C GLY A 53 4.43 -5.17 -14.86
N VAL A 54 3.36 -4.70 -14.21
CA VAL A 54 3.26 -3.39 -13.57
C VAL A 54 4.09 -3.35 -12.28
N ARG A 55 4.81 -2.25 -12.08
CA ARG A 55 5.59 -1.92 -10.88
C ARG A 55 5.08 -0.63 -10.27
N ALA A 56 5.04 -0.60 -8.95
CA ALA A 56 4.83 0.62 -8.17
C ALA A 56 6.17 1.10 -7.65
N ASP A 57 6.61 2.25 -8.14
CA ASP A 57 7.77 3.00 -7.68
C ASP A 57 7.27 4.14 -6.81
N GLY A 58 7.65 4.17 -5.53
CA GLY A 58 7.02 5.09 -4.62
C GLY A 58 7.82 5.38 -3.37
N VAL A 59 7.33 6.38 -2.65
CA VAL A 59 7.86 6.80 -1.35
C VAL A 59 6.73 6.88 -0.35
N GLY A 60 7.05 6.61 0.91
CA GLY A 60 6.11 6.69 2.01
C GLY A 60 6.72 7.35 3.23
N LEU A 61 5.90 8.11 3.94
CA LEU A 61 6.18 8.67 5.26
C LEU A 61 5.11 8.16 6.23
N SER A 62 5.55 7.59 7.34
CA SER A 62 4.69 7.23 8.45
C SER A 62 5.16 7.96 9.70
N LEU A 63 4.21 8.47 10.49
CA LEU A 63 4.43 9.14 11.76
C LEU A 63 3.59 8.44 12.82
N SER A 64 4.14 8.28 14.02
CA SER A 64 3.41 7.75 15.18
C SER A 64 3.76 8.54 16.42
N TYR A 65 2.78 8.72 17.29
CA TYR A 65 2.97 9.30 18.60
C TYR A 65 2.37 8.37 19.65
N ASP A 66 3.22 7.76 20.48
CA ASP A 66 2.83 6.93 21.62
C ASP A 66 3.82 7.18 22.77
N LYS A 67 3.29 7.62 23.93
CA LYS A 67 4.07 7.86 25.15
C LYS A 67 4.31 6.60 25.99
N GLY A 68 3.88 5.43 25.51
CA GLY A 68 3.78 4.20 26.30
C GLY A 68 2.52 4.14 27.18
N GLU A 69 1.75 5.23 27.22
CA GLU A 69 0.51 5.38 27.98
C GLU A 69 -0.68 4.74 27.25
N ALA A 70 -1.90 5.08 27.67
CA ALA A 70 -3.11 4.50 27.10
C ALA A 70 -3.40 4.96 25.67
N ASN A 71 -2.91 6.12 25.23
CA ASN A 71 -3.28 6.74 23.96
C ASN A 71 -2.13 6.67 22.94
N GLY A 72 -2.47 6.41 21.69
CA GLY A 72 -1.55 6.59 20.57
C GLY A 72 -2.25 7.01 19.29
N VAL A 73 -1.54 7.77 18.46
CA VAL A 73 -2.01 8.20 17.14
C VAL A 73 -0.94 7.91 16.11
N TRP A 74 -1.36 7.59 14.89
CA TRP A 74 -0.46 7.39 13.77
C TRP A 74 -1.08 7.91 12.48
N ALA A 75 -0.21 8.25 11.54
CA ALA A 75 -0.57 8.66 10.19
C ALA A 75 0.44 8.11 9.20
N SER A 76 -0.01 7.80 8.00
CA SER A 76 0.86 7.37 6.91
C SER A 76 0.39 7.97 5.60
N LEU A 77 1.33 8.48 4.81
CA LEU A 77 1.13 9.00 3.47
C LEU A 77 2.11 8.30 2.52
N SER A 78 1.63 7.85 1.36
CA SER A 78 2.49 7.30 0.32
C SER A 78 2.03 7.77 -1.06
N GLY A 79 3.00 8.05 -1.92
CA GLY A 79 2.78 8.30 -3.35
C GLY A 79 3.54 7.27 -4.18
N ASP A 80 2.86 6.68 -5.15
CA ASP A 80 3.42 5.65 -6.03
C ASP A 80 3.15 6.02 -7.50
N GLN A 81 4.16 5.94 -8.35
CA GLN A 81 4.01 5.88 -9.80
C GLN A 81 3.91 4.41 -10.22
N LEU A 82 2.92 4.09 -11.04
CA LEU A 82 2.69 2.75 -11.58
C LEU A 82 3.07 2.72 -13.04
N THR A 83 4.06 1.90 -13.39
CA THR A 83 4.58 1.76 -14.75
C THR A 83 4.57 0.30 -15.16
N GLY A 84 4.35 0.03 -16.45
CA GLY A 84 4.33 -1.33 -16.98
C GLY A 84 4.73 -1.38 -18.46
N LYS A 85 4.96 -2.58 -18.99
CA LYS A 85 5.31 -2.71 -20.41
C LYS A 85 4.05 -2.57 -21.25
N ASN A 86 3.99 -1.57 -22.15
CA ASN A 86 2.79 -1.30 -22.98
C ASN A 86 1.49 -1.20 -22.15
N VAL A 87 1.60 -0.66 -20.93
CA VAL A 87 0.50 -0.28 -20.03
C VAL A 87 0.59 1.23 -19.86
N GLU A 88 -0.54 1.91 -19.74
CA GLU A 88 -0.52 3.33 -19.40
C GLU A 88 0.06 3.58 -18.01
N ASP A 89 0.85 4.64 -17.89
CA ASP A 89 1.31 5.10 -16.59
C ASP A 89 0.13 5.61 -15.77
N ASN A 90 0.19 5.37 -14.46
CA ASN A 90 -0.80 5.78 -13.48
C ASN A 90 -0.10 6.26 -12.22
N TRP A 91 -0.74 7.08 -11.41
CA TRP A 91 -0.22 7.47 -10.10
C TRP A 91 -1.25 7.13 -9.02
N ARG A 92 -0.74 6.87 -7.82
CA ARG A 92 -1.55 6.56 -6.65
C ARG A 92 -1.07 7.35 -5.45
N VAL A 93 -2.00 7.94 -4.73
CA VAL A 93 -1.76 8.46 -3.38
C VAL A 93 -2.61 7.70 -2.38
N ARG A 94 -2.01 7.36 -1.24
CA ARG A 94 -2.69 6.72 -0.12
C ARG A 94 -2.40 7.49 1.15
N TRP A 95 -3.46 7.86 1.84
CA TRP A 95 -3.42 8.45 3.17
C TRP A 95 -4.15 7.54 4.14
N MET A 96 -3.53 7.30 5.29
CA MET A 96 -4.11 6.54 6.38
C MET A 96 -3.85 7.28 7.68
N THR A 97 -4.82 7.24 8.59
CA THR A 97 -4.65 7.72 9.95
C THR A 97 -5.33 6.78 10.91
N GLY A 98 -4.85 6.73 12.14
CA GLY A 98 -5.55 6.01 13.18
C GLY A 98 -5.22 6.51 14.56
N TYR A 99 -6.21 6.38 15.43
CA TYR A 99 -6.12 6.62 16.85
C TYR A 99 -6.44 5.33 17.58
N TYR A 100 -5.77 5.05 18.69
CA TYR A 100 -6.08 3.91 19.53
C TYR A 100 -5.95 4.22 21.02
N TYR A 101 -6.76 3.50 21.80
CA TYR A 101 -6.82 3.55 23.24
C TYR A 101 -6.66 2.16 23.84
N LYS A 102 -5.67 1.99 24.73
CA LYS A 102 -5.39 0.75 25.46
C LYS A 102 -6.31 0.69 26.68
N VAL A 103 -7.49 0.07 26.52
CA VAL A 103 -8.47 -0.20 27.60
C VAL A 103 -7.85 -1.02 28.72
N ILE A 104 -7.05 -2.03 28.35
CA ILE A 104 -6.25 -2.82 29.27
C ILE A 104 -4.81 -2.77 28.76
N ASN A 105 -3.87 -2.38 29.62
CA ASN A 105 -2.45 -2.32 29.31
C ASN A 105 -1.62 -2.98 30.42
N GLN A 106 -1.65 -4.31 30.47
CA GLN A 106 -0.89 -5.12 31.43
C GLN A 106 0.20 -5.93 30.69
N ASN A 107 1.17 -6.46 31.42
CA ASN A 107 2.29 -7.21 30.83
C ASN A 107 1.85 -8.48 30.09
N ASN A 108 0.82 -9.15 30.59
CA ASN A 108 0.28 -10.41 30.04
C ASN A 108 -1.04 -10.24 29.29
N ARG A 109 -1.74 -9.09 29.42
CA ARG A 109 -3.04 -8.84 28.81
C ARG A 109 -3.13 -7.42 28.26
N ARG A 110 -3.54 -7.29 26.99
CA ARG A 110 -3.78 -5.99 26.36
C ARG A 110 -5.09 -6.00 25.58
N VAL A 111 -5.92 -4.98 25.79
CA VAL A 111 -7.12 -4.70 25.00
C VAL A 111 -7.00 -3.29 24.45
N THR A 112 -7.15 -3.14 23.14
CA THR A 112 -7.06 -1.87 22.44
C THR A 112 -8.29 -1.68 21.57
N ILE A 113 -8.89 -0.49 21.65
CA ILE A 113 -9.92 -0.03 20.72
C ILE A 113 -9.35 1.12 19.91
N GLY A 114 -9.75 1.26 18.65
CA GLY A 114 -9.27 2.36 17.83
C GLY A 114 -10.28 2.88 16.82
N LEU A 115 -9.82 3.87 16.07
CA LEU A 115 -10.48 4.47 14.93
C LEU A 115 -9.44 4.57 13.82
N ASN A 116 -9.75 4.02 12.65
CA ASN A 116 -8.90 4.09 11.47
C ASN A 116 -9.65 4.77 10.33
N ASN A 117 -8.94 5.61 9.59
CA ASN A 117 -9.39 6.17 8.33
C ASN A 117 -8.38 5.84 7.23
N MET A 118 -8.89 5.54 6.03
CA MET A 118 -8.09 5.21 4.86
C MET A 118 -8.69 5.86 3.61
N ILE A 119 -7.86 6.63 2.90
CA ILE A 119 -8.21 7.33 1.67
C ILE A 119 -7.20 6.98 0.59
N TRP A 120 -7.66 6.42 -0.52
CA TRP A 120 -6.83 6.15 -1.70
C TRP A 120 -7.38 6.91 -2.91
N HIS A 121 -6.46 7.39 -3.74
CA HIS A 121 -6.79 7.99 -5.02
C HIS A 121 -5.84 7.46 -6.09
N TYR A 122 -6.39 7.14 -7.26
CA TYR A 122 -5.65 6.76 -8.46
C TYR A 122 -6.02 7.70 -9.60
N ASP A 123 -5.06 8.08 -10.43
CA ASP A 123 -5.28 8.94 -11.62
C ASP A 123 -6.28 8.32 -12.59
N LYS A 124 -6.11 7.01 -12.82
CA LYS A 124 -6.81 6.26 -13.86
C LYS A 124 -7.31 4.93 -13.32
N ASP A 125 -8.45 4.51 -13.86
CA ASP A 125 -8.90 3.13 -13.72
C ASP A 125 -8.28 2.27 -14.82
N LEU A 126 -7.29 1.44 -14.45
CA LEU A 126 -6.59 0.50 -15.32
C LEU A 126 -6.91 -0.97 -14.99
N SER A 127 -8.13 -1.21 -14.47
CA SER A 127 -8.61 -2.54 -14.08
C SER A 127 -8.94 -3.48 -15.26
N GLY A 128 -9.03 -2.96 -16.49
CA GLY A 128 -9.35 -3.73 -17.68
C GLY A 128 -8.25 -4.71 -18.12
N TYR A 129 -8.59 -5.59 -19.07
CA TYR A 129 -7.70 -6.61 -19.63
C TYR A 129 -7.46 -6.46 -21.16
N SER A 130 -7.57 -5.23 -21.69
CA SER A 130 -7.19 -4.88 -23.07
C SER A 130 -5.84 -4.18 -23.13
N LEU A 131 -5.15 -4.23 -24.28
CA LEU A 131 -3.88 -3.54 -24.51
C LEU A 131 -3.95 -2.06 -24.08
N GLY A 132 -3.02 -1.64 -23.22
CA GLY A 132 -3.02 -0.33 -22.55
C GLY A 132 -3.50 -0.35 -21.10
N GLN A 133 -4.28 -1.36 -20.71
CA GLN A 133 -4.73 -1.57 -19.33
C GLN A 133 -3.69 -2.35 -18.51
N GLY A 134 -3.83 -2.33 -17.19
CA GLY A 134 -2.91 -3.01 -16.28
C GLY A 134 -3.46 -4.30 -15.65
N GLY A 135 -4.78 -4.50 -15.73
CA GLY A 135 -5.48 -5.61 -15.07
C GLY A 135 -5.28 -5.62 -13.56
N TYR A 136 -5.16 -4.46 -12.92
CA TYR A 136 -5.00 -4.34 -11.48
C TYR A 136 -6.07 -3.47 -10.85
N TYR A 137 -6.35 -3.71 -9.57
CA TYR A 137 -7.36 -2.96 -8.83
C TYR A 137 -6.88 -1.53 -8.58
N SER A 138 -7.48 -0.57 -9.28
CA SER A 138 -7.23 0.87 -9.21
C SER A 138 -8.54 1.65 -9.17
N PRO A 139 -9.33 1.56 -8.08
CA PRO A 139 -10.49 2.42 -7.93
C PRO A 139 -10.02 3.87 -7.95
N GLN A 140 -10.66 4.74 -8.74
CA GLN A 140 -10.25 6.15 -8.85
C GLN A 140 -10.25 6.83 -7.47
N GLU A 141 -11.23 6.49 -6.63
CA GLU A 141 -11.33 6.98 -5.25
C GLU A 141 -11.81 5.87 -4.31
N TYR A 142 -11.24 5.81 -3.11
CA TYR A 142 -11.66 4.91 -2.05
C TYR A 142 -11.56 5.60 -0.69
N LEU A 143 -12.63 5.50 0.11
CA LEU A 143 -12.71 6.04 1.46
C LEU A 143 -13.25 4.96 2.40
N SER A 144 -12.58 4.76 3.54
CA SER A 144 -12.99 3.79 4.56
C SER A 144 -12.77 4.31 5.98
N PHE A 145 -13.68 3.90 6.87
CA PHE A 145 -13.62 4.13 8.30
C PHE A 145 -13.83 2.81 9.03
N ALA A 146 -13.01 2.54 10.05
CA ALA A 146 -13.11 1.31 10.82
C ALA A 146 -12.88 1.55 12.31
N ILE A 147 -13.55 0.76 13.15
CA ILE A 147 -13.37 0.74 14.60
C ILE A 147 -12.76 -0.61 14.97
N PRO A 148 -11.42 -0.76 14.96
CA PRO A 148 -10.78 -2.01 15.36
C PRO A 148 -10.85 -2.24 16.86
N VAL A 149 -11.13 -3.48 17.26
CA VAL A 149 -10.95 -3.96 18.63
C VAL A 149 -9.95 -5.11 18.58
N MET A 150 -8.86 -5.00 19.34
CA MET A 150 -7.82 -6.02 19.42
C MET A 150 -7.62 -6.48 20.86
N TRP A 151 -7.59 -7.80 21.06
CA TRP A 151 -7.26 -8.42 22.34
C TRP A 151 -6.06 -9.35 22.15
N ARG A 152 -5.11 -9.27 23.09
CA ARG A 152 -3.97 -10.17 23.15
C ARG A 152 -3.72 -10.58 24.59
N GLU A 153 -3.48 -11.87 24.78
CA GLU A 153 -3.14 -12.45 26.08
C GLU A 153 -1.97 -13.43 25.92
N ARG A 154 -1.10 -13.51 26.93
CA ARG A 154 0.00 -14.48 27.02
C ARG A 154 -0.06 -15.17 28.38
N THR A 155 -0.02 -16.50 28.36
CA THR A 155 0.06 -17.40 29.52
C THR A 155 1.50 -17.65 29.92
#